data_AF-A0A257JI84-F1
#
_entry.id   AF-A0A257JI84-F1
#
_cell.length_a   1.000
_cell.length_b   1.000
_cell.length_c   1.000
_cell.angle_alpha   90.00
_cell.angle_beta   90.00
_cell.angle_gamma   90.00
#
_symmetry.space_group_name_H-M   'P 1'
#
loop_
_entity.id
_entity.type
_entity.pdbx_description
1 polymer ?
#
loop_
_entity_poly.entity_id
_entity_poly.type
_entity_poly.pdbx_seq_one_letter_code
_entity_poly.pdbx_strand_id
1 'polypeptide(L)' 'NVAKVVLYSPPVHGMEMMRYGVFGPSIDPQYDYVYPLAVSLPIILLGLIMTRIVRRRLVVE' A
#
# COMPACT_ATOMS: atom_id res chain seq x y z
N ASN A 1 15.94 15.11 6.10
CA ASN A 1 14.53 14.96 6.51
C ASN A 1 13.56 14.50 5.43
N VAL A 2 13.91 14.48 4.14
CA VAL A 2 13.02 13.98 3.06
C VAL A 2 12.87 12.45 3.04
N ALA A 3 13.92 11.68 3.32
CA ALA A 3 13.88 10.21 3.30
C ALA A 3 12.82 9.61 4.24
N LYS A 4 12.62 10.21 5.43
CA LYS A 4 11.60 9.78 6.40
C LYS A 4 10.18 10.07 5.97
N VAL A 5 9.97 11.10 5.14
CA VAL A 5 8.65 11.46 4.61
C VAL A 5 8.24 10.48 3.51
N VAL A 6 9.20 10.04 2.69
CA VAL A 6 8.96 9.10 1.59
C VAL A 6 8.55 7.71 2.13
N LEU A 7 9.03 7.33 3.32
CA LEU A 7 8.60 6.13 4.03
C LEU A 7 7.10 6.13 4.41
N TYR A 8 6.44 7.27 4.60
CA TYR A 8 4.99 7.27 4.86
C TYR A 8 4.15 6.73 3.71
N SER A 9 4.71 6.62 2.49
CA SER A 9 3.98 6.05 1.38
C SER A 9 4.08 4.51 1.40
N PRO A 10 2.94 3.77 1.45
CA PRO A 10 2.94 2.32 1.34
C PRO A 10 3.61 1.75 0.07
N PRO A 11 3.56 2.39 -1.13
CA PRO A 11 4.27 1.87 -2.30
C PRO A 11 5.80 1.90 -2.15
N VAL A 12 6.37 2.85 -1.39
CA VAL A 12 7.83 2.89 -1.16
C VAL A 12 8.28 1.71 -0.31
N HIS A 13 7.52 1.37 0.72
CA HIS A 13 7.73 0.14 1.50
C HIS A 13 7.72 -1.11 0.62
N GLY A 14 6.78 -1.18 -0.33
CA GLY A 14 6.72 -2.25 -1.34
C GLY A 14 7.97 -2.32 -2.22
N MET A 15 8.42 -1.18 -2.73
CA MET A 15 9.62 -1.08 -3.57
C MET A 15 10.89 -1.47 -2.81
N GLU A 16 11.00 -1.12 -1.53
CA GLU A 16 12.16 -1.49 -0.70
C GLU A 16 12.17 -2.99 -0.36
N MET A 17 11.00 -3.59 -0.15
CA MET A 17 10.87 -5.06 -0.03
C MET A 17 11.29 -5.77 -1.33
N MET A 18 10.84 -5.29 -2.49
CA MET A 18 11.25 -5.84 -3.79
C MET A 18 12.75 -5.66 -4.03
N ARG A 19 13.31 -4.49 -3.68
CA ARG A 19 14.75 -4.20 -3.79
C ARG A 19 15.56 -5.15 -2.91
N TYR A 20 15.15 -5.36 -1.66
CA TYR A 20 15.81 -6.32 -0.78
C TYR A 20 15.73 -7.76 -1.32
N GLY A 21 14.59 -8.15 -1.91
CA GLY A 21 14.45 -9.46 -2.56
C GLY A 21 15.41 -9.68 -3.74
N VAL A 22 15.70 -8.63 -4.54
CA VAL A 22 16.58 -8.72 -5.71
C VAL A 22 18.06 -8.66 -5.33
N PHE A 23 18.44 -7.75 -4.42
CA PHE A 23 19.84 -7.48 -4.10
C PHE A 23 20.34 -8.19 -2.82
N GLY A 24 19.45 -8.84 -2.08
CA GLY A 24 19.78 -9.55 -0.85
C GLY A 24 20.35 -8.65 0.24
N PRO A 25 21.11 -9.19 1.21
CA PRO A 25 21.63 -8.45 2.35
C PRO A 25 22.74 -7.45 2.02
N SER A 26 23.03 -7.21 0.73
CA SER A 26 23.97 -6.17 0.29
C SER A 26 23.43 -4.75 0.43
N ILE A 27 22.11 -4.60 0.62
CA ILE A 27 21.42 -3.32 0.80
C ILE A 27 20.71 -3.33 2.17
N ASP A 28 20.89 -2.26 2.95
CA ASP A 28 20.18 -2.03 4.21
C ASP A 28 18.70 -1.70 3.93
N PRO A 29 17.76 -2.62 4.26
CA PRO A 29 16.36 -2.40 4.01
C PRO A 29 15.73 -1.51 5.09
N GLN A 30 15.15 -0.40 4.68
CA GLN A 30 14.39 0.49 5.57
C GLN A 30 12.89 0.28 5.34
N TYR A 31 12.32 -0.84 5.79
CA TYR A 31 10.87 -1.06 5.63
C TYR A 31 10.27 -1.86 6.79
N ASP A 32 8.98 -1.65 7.04
CA ASP A 32 8.14 -2.51 7.88
C ASP A 32 7.18 -3.33 6.99
N TYR A 33 7.02 -4.63 7.25
CA TYR A 33 6.08 -5.51 6.54
C TYR A 33 4.62 -5.23 6.89
N VAL A 34 4.37 -4.77 8.12
CA VAL A 34 3.02 -4.58 8.68
C VAL A 34 2.41 -3.27 8.19
N TYR A 35 3.20 -2.22 8.04
CA TYR A 35 2.76 -0.90 7.60
C TYR A 35 2.01 -0.91 6.25
N PRO A 36 2.55 -1.47 5.15
CA PRO A 36 1.86 -1.47 3.86
C PRO A 36 0.56 -2.30 3.88
N LEU A 37 0.51 -3.39 4.64
CA LEU A 37 -0.71 -4.18 4.82
C LEU A 37 -1.78 -3.41 5.62
N ALA A 38 -1.37 -2.80 6.73
CA ALA A 38 -2.25 -2.03 7.60
C ALA A 38 -2.88 -0.82 6.90
N VAL A 39 -2.17 -0.21 5.95
CA VAL A 39 -2.70 0.92 5.15
C VAL A 39 -3.49 0.44 3.93
N SER A 40 -3.04 -0.59 3.23
CA SER A 40 -3.69 -1.03 1.97
C SER A 40 -5.02 -1.74 2.22
N LEU A 41 -5.11 -2.57 3.26
CA LEU A 41 -6.34 -3.29 3.61
C LEU A 41 -7.56 -2.39 3.84
N PRO A 42 -7.50 -1.33 4.69
CA PRO A 42 -8.63 -0.44 4.88
C PRO A 42 -8.97 0.36 3.61
N ILE A 43 -7.97 0.75 2.80
CA ILE A 43 -8.21 1.45 1.54
C ILE A 43 -8.97 0.56 0.56
N ILE A 44 -8.56 -0.71 0.41
CA ILE A 44 -9.25 -1.69 -0.42
C ILE A 44 -10.67 -1.93 0.09
N LEU A 45 -10.83 -2.10 1.41
CA LEU A 45 -12.14 -2.30 2.02
C LEU A 45 -13.07 -1.11 1.75
N LEU A 46 -12.58 0.12 1.92
CA LEU A 46 -13.33 1.35 1.60
C LEU A 46 -13.71 1.40 0.12
N GLY A 47 -12.78 1.08 -0.79
CA GLY A 47 -13.04 1.01 -2.22
C GLY A 47 -14.11 -0.03 -2.59
N LEU A 48 -14.09 -1.20 -1.94
CA LEU A 48 -15.10 -2.24 -2.11
C LEU A 48 -16.47 -1.82 -1.58
N ILE A 49 -16.51 -1.18 -0.41
CA ILE A 49 -17.75 -0.62 0.17
C ILE A 49 -18.32 0.44 -0.76
N MET A 50 -17.50 1.38 -1.23
CA MET A 50 -17.91 2.41 -2.21
C MET A 50 -18.46 1.78 -3.48
N THR A 51 -17.76 0.82 -4.06
CA THR A 51 -18.22 0.09 -5.27
C THR A 51 -19.56 -0.60 -5.03
N ARG A 52 -19.75 -1.19 -3.84
CA ARG A 52 -21.02 -1.81 -3.43
C ARG A 52 -22.14 -0.80 -3.31
N ILE A 53 -21.87 0.39 -2.75
CA ILE A 53 -22.86 1.48 -2.61
C ILE A 53 -23.25 2.01 -3.99
N VAL A 54 -22.27 2.33 -4.84
CA VAL A 54 -22.51 2.86 -6.19
C VAL A 54 -23.31 1.85 -7.03
N ARG A 55 -22.96 0.56 -6.99
CA ARG A 55 -23.72 -0.49 -7.69
C ARG A 55 -25.18 -0.57 -7.24
N ARG A 56 -25.51 -0.23 -5.98
CA ARG A 56 -26.89 -0.21 -5.47
C ARG A 56 -27.66 1.06 -5.87
N ARG A 57 -26.96 2.13 -6.22
CA ARG A 57 -27.55 3.43 -6.60
C ARG A 57 -27.65 3.63 -8.10
N LEU A 58 -26.88 2.88 -8.89
CA LEU A 58 -27.00 2.82 -10.34
C LEU A 58 -28.35 2.17 -10.70
N VAL A 59 -29.35 3.01 -10.97
CA VAL A 59 -30.53 2.61 -11.75
C VAL A 59 -30.01 2.35 -13.16
N VAL A 60 -30.08 1.10 -13.59
CA VAL A 60 -29.83 0.73 -14.98
C VAL A 60 -31.15 1.00 -15.71
N GLU A 61 -31.23 2.14 -16.39
CA GLU A 61 -32.27 2.40 -17.40
C GLU A 61 -32.05 1.52 -18.64
#